data_AF-A0A937AY56-F1
#
_entry.id   AF-A0A937AY56-F1
#
_cell.length_a   1.000
_cell.length_b   1.000
_cell.length_c   1.000
_cell.angle_alpha   90.00
_cell.angle_beta   90.00
_cell.angle_gamma   90.00
#
_symmetry.space_group_name_H-M   'P 1'
#
loop_
_entity.id
_entity.type
_entity.pdbx_description
1 polymer ?
#
loop_
_entity_poly.entity_id
_entity_poly.type
_entity_poly.pdbx_seq_one_letter_code
_entity_poly.pdbx_strand_id
1 'polypeptide(L)'
;MKAHRPRARRVPPLGLALDPAGALPLHRQIGEQVRRAILEGRLKPGTRLPSSRLLAQDLACARGTVVLALDQLVAEGYVVGRPGAAMSVAADLPDEMLNAPRAFVPSGERQALRPAVARRARALLAGNPPPAAATLPLAFPTSQPDREAFPFALWAKLLERDWRRPTPEAVAAHPFGHAGLRAAVAAYLGTARGFACS
;
A
#
# COMPACT_ATOMS: atom_id res chain seq x y z
N MET A 1 -36.78 26.07 39.48
CA MET A 1 -35.60 25.25 39.12
C MET A 1 -36.10 24.07 38.28
N LYS A 2 -35.90 24.08 36.95
CA LYS A 2 -36.42 23.02 36.06
C LYS A 2 -35.42 21.86 36.02
N ALA A 3 -35.78 20.72 36.61
CA ALA A 3 -35.00 19.49 36.57
C ALA A 3 -34.90 18.96 35.13
N HIS A 4 -33.68 18.89 34.60
CA HIS A 4 -33.40 18.35 33.27
C HIS A 4 -33.34 16.81 33.37
N ARG A 5 -34.41 16.14 32.94
CA ARG A 5 -34.52 14.68 32.91
C ARG A 5 -33.54 14.13 31.84
N PRO A 6 -32.58 13.26 32.18
CA PRO A 6 -31.66 12.73 31.18
C PRO A 6 -32.42 11.88 30.16
N ARG A 7 -32.24 12.19 28.86
CA ARG A 7 -32.83 11.42 27.75
C ARG A 7 -32.30 9.98 27.81
N ALA A 8 -33.20 9.00 27.81
CA ALA A 8 -32.88 7.58 27.82
C ALA A 8 -31.91 7.19 26.69
N ARG A 9 -30.88 6.40 27.02
CA ARG A 9 -29.82 5.92 26.14
C ARG A 9 -30.41 4.99 25.07
N ARG A 10 -30.52 5.46 23.83
CA ARG A 10 -31.04 4.67 22.70
C ARG A 10 -29.99 3.84 21.94
N VAL A 11 -28.70 4.00 22.25
CA VAL A 11 -27.60 3.30 21.57
C VAL A 11 -26.75 2.55 22.60
N PRO A 12 -26.57 1.23 22.46
CA PRO A 12 -25.75 0.44 23.38
C PRO A 12 -24.26 0.83 23.29
N PRO A 13 -23.49 0.68 24.38
CA PRO A 13 -22.04 0.90 24.34
C PRO A 13 -21.39 -0.06 23.34
N LEU A 14 -20.40 0.44 22.59
CA LEU A 14 -19.72 -0.34 21.54
C LEU A 14 -18.72 -1.38 22.08
N GLY A 15 -18.47 -1.40 23.40
CA GLY A 15 -17.57 -2.37 24.04
C GLY A 15 -16.11 -2.25 23.59
N LEU A 16 -15.64 -1.03 23.32
CA LEU A 16 -14.25 -0.78 22.91
C LEU A 16 -13.36 -0.61 24.17
N ALA A 17 -12.12 -1.08 24.09
CA ALA A 17 -11.14 -0.99 25.18
C ALA A 17 -9.90 -0.22 24.70
N LEU A 18 -9.51 0.85 25.39
CA LEU A 18 -8.36 1.66 25.00
C LEU A 18 -7.15 1.36 25.88
N ASP A 19 -5.97 1.33 25.26
CA ASP A 19 -4.69 1.23 25.96
C ASP A 19 -3.87 2.51 25.71
N PRO A 20 -3.85 3.46 26.66
CA PRO A 20 -3.07 4.69 26.53
C PRO A 20 -1.55 4.46 26.45
N ALA A 21 -1.05 3.32 26.94
CA ALA A 21 0.37 2.97 26.89
C ALA A 21 0.73 2.15 25.63
N GLY A 22 -0.26 1.81 24.81
CA GLY A 22 -0.07 1.05 23.59
C GLY A 22 0.69 1.81 22.51
N ALA A 23 1.30 1.06 21.58
CA ALA A 23 2.10 1.63 20.49
C ALA A 23 1.28 2.47 19.48
N LEU A 24 -0.04 2.28 19.43
CA LEU A 24 -0.93 2.99 18.52
C LEU A 24 -1.56 4.21 19.21
N PRO A 25 -1.65 5.37 18.55
CA PRO A 25 -2.43 6.50 19.05
C PRO A 25 -3.89 6.13 19.32
N LEU A 26 -4.50 6.72 20.35
CA LEU A 26 -5.88 6.40 20.77
C LEU A 26 -6.92 6.51 19.63
N HIS A 27 -6.81 7.50 18.74
CA HIS A 27 -7.73 7.64 17.61
C HIS A 27 -7.64 6.46 16.64
N ARG A 28 -6.43 5.90 16.42
CA ARG A 28 -6.23 4.70 15.61
C ARG A 28 -6.81 3.48 16.30
N GLN A 29 -6.62 3.35 17.61
CA GLN A 29 -7.21 2.22 18.38
C GLN A 29 -8.73 2.21 18.28
N ILE A 30 -9.38 3.38 18.41
CA ILE A 30 -10.83 3.53 18.26
C ILE A 30 -11.26 3.13 16.84
N GLY A 31 -10.60 3.69 15.82
CA GLY A 31 -10.91 3.41 14.42
C GLY A 31 -10.82 1.92 14.08
N GLU A 32 -9.71 1.27 14.44
CA GLU A 32 -9.48 -0.15 14.17
C GLU A 32 -10.47 -1.06 14.90
N GLN A 33 -10.81 -0.77 16.16
CA GLN A 33 -11.77 -1.59 16.89
C GLN A 33 -13.21 -1.45 16.36
N VAL A 34 -13.60 -0.24 15.94
CA VAL A 34 -14.89 -0.02 15.28
C VAL A 34 -14.92 -0.71 13.93
N ARG A 35 -13.88 -0.57 13.10
CA ARG A 35 -13.75 -1.27 11.81
C ARG A 35 -13.86 -2.78 12.00
N ARG A 36 -13.12 -3.34 12.96
CA ARG A 36 -13.16 -4.76 13.30
C ARG A 36 -14.55 -5.20 13.75
N ALA A 37 -15.25 -4.40 14.55
CA ALA A 37 -16.62 -4.71 14.96
C ALA A 37 -17.62 -4.72 13.79
N ILE A 38 -17.42 -3.88 12.78
CA ILE A 38 -18.21 -3.86 11.54
C ILE A 38 -17.91 -5.13 10.73
N LEU A 39 -16.64 -5.43 10.48
CA LEU A 39 -16.21 -6.57 9.68
C LEU A 39 -16.53 -7.93 10.32
N GLU A 40 -16.54 -8.01 11.66
CA GLU A 40 -16.99 -9.20 12.41
C GLU A 40 -18.52 -9.32 12.46
N GLY A 41 -19.28 -8.38 11.89
CA GLY A 41 -20.74 -8.37 11.89
C GLY A 41 -21.39 -8.03 13.25
N ARG A 42 -20.59 -7.62 14.25
CA ARG A 42 -21.10 -7.13 15.55
C ARG A 42 -21.85 -5.81 15.39
N LEU A 43 -21.39 -4.95 14.48
CA LEU A 43 -22.08 -3.74 14.07
C LEU A 43 -22.61 -3.94 12.64
N LYS A 44 -23.91 -4.21 12.52
CA LYS A 44 -24.55 -4.45 11.23
C LYS A 44 -24.60 -3.17 10.38
N PRO A 45 -24.58 -3.27 9.04
CA PRO A 45 -24.87 -2.15 8.16
C PRO A 45 -26.12 -1.37 8.59
N GLY A 46 -26.05 -0.03 8.57
CA GLY A 46 -27.13 0.85 9.03
C GLY A 46 -27.26 1.01 10.55
N THR A 47 -26.46 0.30 11.36
CA THR A 47 -26.45 0.49 12.83
C THR A 47 -26.03 1.92 13.17
N ARG A 48 -26.81 2.60 14.01
CA ARG A 48 -26.49 3.96 14.47
C ARG A 48 -25.35 3.91 15.49
N LEU A 49 -24.33 4.74 15.25
CA LEU A 49 -23.23 4.93 16.18
C LEU A 49 -23.60 5.95 17.26
N PRO A 50 -23.02 5.84 18.46
CA PRO A 50 -23.13 6.88 19.47
C PRO A 50 -22.57 8.21 18.97
N SER A 51 -23.13 9.33 19.46
CA SER A 51 -22.55 10.65 19.15
C SER A 51 -21.10 10.75 19.63
N SER A 52 -20.27 11.56 18.97
CA SER A 52 -18.87 11.76 19.38
C SER A 52 -18.72 12.15 20.86
N ARG A 53 -19.70 12.87 21.41
CA ARG A 53 -19.72 13.29 22.82
C ARG A 53 -19.97 12.11 23.75
N LEU A 54 -20.95 11.27 23.42
CA LEU A 54 -21.29 10.10 24.23
C LEU A 54 -20.20 9.04 24.16
N LEU A 55 -19.63 8.82 22.97
CA LEU A 55 -18.53 7.87 22.79
C LEU A 55 -17.25 8.32 23.53
N ALA A 56 -16.95 9.61 23.54
CA ALA A 56 -15.82 10.15 24.31
C ALA A 56 -16.01 10.00 25.83
N GLN A 57 -17.25 10.14 26.32
CA GLN A 57 -17.58 9.91 27.72
C GLN A 57 -17.45 8.43 28.10
N ASP A 58 -17.99 7.53 27.26
CA ASP A 58 -17.92 6.08 27.48
C ASP A 58 -16.47 5.57 27.49
N LEU A 59 -15.59 6.18 26.70
CA LEU A 59 -14.18 5.79 26.57
C LEU A 59 -13.23 6.62 27.46
N ALA A 60 -13.76 7.56 28.24
CA ALA A 60 -12.98 8.49 29.07
C ALA A 60 -11.82 9.17 28.33
N CYS A 61 -12.03 9.60 27.08
CA CYS A 61 -11.00 10.22 26.24
C CYS A 61 -11.42 11.60 25.72
N ALA A 62 -10.47 12.35 25.17
CA ALA A 62 -10.77 13.65 24.56
C ALA A 62 -11.71 13.49 23.36
N ARG A 63 -12.70 14.40 23.24
CA ARG A 63 -13.66 14.40 22.12
C ARG A 63 -12.97 14.47 20.75
N GLY A 64 -11.88 15.26 20.64
CA GLY A 64 -11.12 15.40 19.40
C GLY A 64 -10.58 14.07 18.89
N THR A 65 -10.15 13.19 19.79
CA THR A 65 -9.66 11.84 19.46
C THR A 65 -10.74 10.97 18.81
N VAL A 66 -11.96 11.03 19.33
CA VAL A 66 -13.12 10.32 18.76
C VAL A 66 -13.51 10.89 17.40
N VAL A 67 -13.50 12.22 17.27
CA VAL A 67 -13.81 12.88 15.99
C VAL A 67 -12.82 12.45 14.92
N LEU A 68 -11.50 12.48 15.20
CA LEU A 68 -10.48 12.01 14.26
C LEU A 68 -10.68 10.55 13.85
N ALA A 69 -11.06 9.67 14.79
CA ALA A 69 -11.33 8.27 14.49
C ALA A 69 -12.56 8.09 13.58
N LEU A 70 -13.65 8.83 13.85
CA LEU A 70 -14.88 8.76 13.06
C LEU A 70 -14.70 9.40 11.67
N ASP A 71 -13.99 10.52 11.57
CA ASP A 71 -13.69 11.18 10.30
C ASP A 71 -12.86 10.26 9.40
N GLN A 72 -11.90 9.54 9.97
CA GLN A 72 -11.12 8.53 9.24
C GLN A 72 -12.01 7.39 8.73
N LEU A 73 -12.91 6.86 9.57
CA LEU A 73 -13.85 5.81 9.16
C LEU A 73 -14.85 6.28 8.09
N VAL A 74 -15.21 7.57 8.09
CA VAL A 74 -16.01 8.19 7.04
C VAL A 74 -15.21 8.28 5.74
N ALA A 75 -13.96 8.73 5.81
CA ALA A 75 -13.08 8.81 4.65
C ALA A 75 -12.82 7.43 4.01
N GLU A 76 -12.75 6.38 4.83
CA GLU A 76 -12.61 4.99 4.38
C GLU A 76 -13.91 4.36 3.88
N GLY A 77 -15.07 4.97 4.15
CA GLY A 77 -16.38 4.48 3.71
C GLY A 77 -17.05 3.46 4.64
N TYR A 78 -16.51 3.20 5.84
CA TYR A 78 -17.16 2.31 6.82
C TYR A 78 -18.33 2.98 7.55
N VAL A 79 -18.28 4.30 7.68
CA VAL A 79 -19.28 5.09 8.40
C VAL A 79 -19.80 6.19 7.48
N VAL A 80 -21.10 6.46 7.57
CA VAL A 80 -21.76 7.56 6.89
C VAL A 80 -22.42 8.48 7.89
N GLY A 81 -22.27 9.77 7.67
CA GLY A 81 -22.84 10.81 8.53
C GLY A 81 -22.87 12.15 7.81
N ARG A 82 -23.97 12.90 8.01
CA ARG A 82 -24.04 14.31 7.61
C ARG A 82 -23.74 15.18 8.83
N PRO A 83 -23.17 16.39 8.65
CA PRO A 83 -23.04 17.36 9.73
C PRO A 83 -24.40 17.56 10.43
N GLY A 84 -24.44 17.34 11.75
CA GLY A 84 -25.66 17.48 12.56
C GLY A 84 -26.60 16.26 12.60
N ALA A 85 -26.34 15.20 11.83
CA ALA A 85 -27.09 13.95 11.87
C ALA A 85 -26.37 12.86 12.69
N ALA A 86 -27.12 11.84 13.13
CA ALA A 86 -26.52 10.66 13.74
C ALA A 86 -25.73 9.87 12.69
N MET A 87 -24.51 9.46 13.02
CA MET A 87 -23.67 8.63 12.15
C MET A 87 -24.14 7.17 12.20
N SER A 88 -23.98 6.44 11.11
CA SER A 88 -24.30 5.02 11.02
C SER A 88 -23.27 4.25 10.21
N VAL A 89 -23.17 2.94 10.44
CA VAL A 89 -22.39 2.05 9.59
C VAL A 89 -22.93 2.11 8.16
N ALA A 90 -22.04 2.19 7.17
CA ALA A 90 -22.41 2.21 5.76
C ALA A 90 -23.24 0.98 5.38
N ALA A 91 -24.18 1.15 4.45
CA ALA A 91 -24.99 0.04 3.93
C ALA A 91 -24.15 -0.90 3.07
N ASP A 92 -23.30 -0.31 2.23
CA ASP A 92 -22.36 -1.02 1.36
C ASP A 92 -20.95 -0.87 1.95
N LEU A 93 -20.40 -1.97 2.47
CA LEU A 93 -19.06 -1.96 3.06
C LEU A 93 -18.00 -2.14 1.96
N PRO A 94 -16.94 -1.31 1.94
CA PRO A 94 -15.88 -1.40 0.92
C PRO A 94 -15.28 -2.81 0.80
N ASP A 95 -15.03 -3.48 1.92
CA ASP A 95 -14.48 -4.85 1.92
C ASP A 95 -15.46 -5.89 1.37
N GLU A 96 -16.76 -5.70 1.49
CA GLU A 96 -17.76 -6.62 0.91
C GLU A 96 -17.87 -6.43 -0.61
N MET A 97 -17.71 -5.20 -1.09
CA MET A 97 -17.64 -4.93 -2.54
C MET A 97 -16.36 -5.49 -3.17
N LEU A 98 -15.25 -5.47 -2.44
CA LEU A 98 -13.96 -5.98 -2.89
C LEU A 98 -13.82 -7.50 -2.71
N ASN A 99 -14.56 -8.10 -1.78
CA ASN A 99 -14.53 -9.54 -1.51
C ASN A 99 -15.88 -10.19 -1.84
N ALA A 100 -15.94 -10.93 -2.96
CA ALA A 100 -17.00 -11.93 -3.18
C ALA A 100 -17.18 -12.80 -1.91
N PRO A 101 -18.41 -13.23 -1.56
CA PRO A 101 -18.75 -13.70 -0.22
C PRO A 101 -17.80 -14.79 0.25
N ARG A 102 -16.89 -14.42 1.15
CA ARG A 102 -16.14 -15.40 1.94
C ARG A 102 -17.09 -15.90 3.00
N ALA A 103 -17.62 -17.10 2.79
CA ALA A 103 -18.28 -17.85 3.84
C ALA A 103 -17.39 -17.80 5.09
N PHE A 104 -17.97 -17.34 6.20
CA PHE A 104 -17.31 -17.34 7.49
C PHE A 104 -16.97 -18.79 7.86
N VAL A 105 -15.72 -19.17 7.66
CA VAL A 105 -15.19 -20.44 8.19
C VAL A 105 -14.67 -20.11 9.59
N PRO A 106 -15.21 -20.75 10.65
CA PRO A 106 -14.70 -20.55 12.00
C PRO A 106 -13.20 -20.83 12.00
N SER A 107 -12.46 -19.97 12.68
CA SER A 107 -11.00 -20.00 12.78
C SER A 107 -10.52 -21.22 13.56
N GLY A 108 -10.62 -22.40 12.95
CA GLY A 108 -9.85 -23.59 13.26
C GLY A 108 -8.90 -23.80 12.08
N GLU A 109 -7.61 -23.63 12.34
CA GLU A 109 -6.50 -23.86 11.41
C GLU A 109 -6.76 -23.40 9.97
N ARG A 110 -6.34 -22.17 9.67
CA ARG A 110 -6.05 -21.79 8.28
C ARG A 110 -4.93 -22.70 7.77
N GLN A 111 -5.30 -23.87 7.27
CA GLN A 111 -4.44 -24.66 6.42
C GLN A 111 -4.21 -23.76 5.21
N ALA A 112 -3.07 -23.07 5.22
CA ALA A 112 -2.68 -22.22 4.13
C ALA A 112 -2.73 -23.10 2.88
N LEU A 113 -3.72 -22.86 2.02
CA LEU A 113 -3.75 -23.37 0.66
C LEU A 113 -2.51 -22.78 -0.01
N ARG A 114 -1.37 -23.43 0.18
CA ARG A 114 -0.14 -23.14 -0.54
C ARG A 114 -0.40 -23.69 -1.93
N PRO A 115 -0.61 -22.84 -2.96
CA PRO A 115 -0.73 -23.35 -4.31
C PRO A 115 0.50 -24.21 -4.59
N ALA A 116 0.33 -25.35 -5.26
CA ALA A 116 1.42 -26.30 -5.54
C ALA A 116 2.66 -25.62 -6.17
N VAL A 117 2.45 -24.49 -6.86
CA VAL A 117 3.46 -23.56 -7.37
C VAL A 117 4.43 -23.07 -6.30
N ALA A 118 3.97 -22.75 -5.08
CA ALA A 118 4.82 -22.25 -4.00
C ALA A 118 5.87 -23.27 -3.53
N ARG A 119 5.54 -24.57 -3.61
CA ARG A 119 6.48 -25.65 -3.25
C ARG A 119 7.54 -25.86 -4.34
N ARG A 120 7.14 -25.80 -5.62
CA ARG A 120 8.07 -25.90 -6.75
C ARG A 120 8.97 -24.67 -6.86
N ALA A 121 8.43 -23.47 -6.64
CA ALA A 121 9.19 -22.22 -6.57
C ALA A 121 10.18 -22.25 -5.40
N ARG A 122 9.79 -22.76 -4.23
CA ARG A 122 10.72 -22.99 -3.11
C ARG A 122 11.81 -23.98 -3.44
N ALA A 123 11.53 -25.06 -4.16
CA ALA A 123 12.56 -26.01 -4.58
C ALA A 123 13.56 -25.39 -5.58
N LEU A 124 13.09 -24.53 -6.49
CA LEU A 124 13.97 -23.77 -7.40
C LEU A 124 14.83 -22.75 -6.65
N LEU A 125 14.27 -22.10 -5.62
CA LEU A 125 14.99 -21.12 -4.80
C LEU A 125 15.88 -21.76 -3.72
N ALA A 126 15.56 -22.98 -3.28
CA ALA A 126 16.32 -23.76 -2.31
C ALA A 126 17.36 -24.68 -2.98
N GLY A 127 17.27 -24.84 -4.30
CA GLY A 127 18.29 -25.52 -5.09
C GLY A 127 19.55 -24.67 -5.11
N ASN A 128 20.66 -25.28 -4.69
CA ASN A 128 22.02 -24.73 -4.66
C ASN A 128 22.24 -23.67 -5.75
N PRO A 129 22.93 -22.54 -5.44
CA PRO A 129 23.49 -21.73 -6.51
C PRO A 129 24.24 -22.69 -7.45
N PRO A 130 24.08 -22.58 -8.78
CA PRO A 130 24.88 -23.40 -9.68
C PRO A 130 26.33 -23.26 -9.22
N PRO A 131 27.09 -24.37 -9.09
CA PRO A 131 28.46 -24.30 -8.62
C PRO A 131 29.15 -23.19 -9.40
N ALA A 132 29.79 -22.27 -8.66
CA ALA A 132 30.46 -21.12 -9.23
C ALA A 132 31.13 -21.55 -10.54
N ALA A 133 30.84 -20.82 -11.63
CA ALA A 133 31.00 -21.19 -13.02
C ALA A 133 32.41 -21.62 -13.48
N ALA A 134 33.34 -21.83 -12.55
CA ALA A 134 34.72 -22.22 -12.78
C ALA A 134 34.92 -23.66 -13.27
N THR A 135 33.91 -24.55 -13.23
CA THR A 135 34.07 -25.97 -13.62
C THR A 135 33.02 -26.52 -14.59
N LEU A 136 32.09 -25.69 -15.07
CA LEU A 136 31.15 -26.12 -16.11
C LEU A 136 31.79 -25.93 -17.49
N PRO A 137 31.51 -26.81 -18.47
CA PRO A 137 31.93 -26.60 -19.86
C PRO A 137 31.45 -25.23 -20.33
N LEU A 138 32.30 -24.52 -21.09
CA LEU A 138 32.08 -23.15 -21.56
C LEU A 138 30.62 -22.99 -22.02
N ALA A 139 29.81 -22.38 -21.16
CA ALA A 139 28.44 -22.08 -21.51
C ALA A 139 28.50 -21.06 -22.65
N PHE A 140 27.68 -21.24 -23.69
CA PHE A 140 27.47 -20.24 -24.74
C PHE A 140 26.17 -19.47 -24.43
N PRO A 141 26.16 -18.57 -23.43
CA PRO A 141 24.97 -17.79 -23.12
C PRO A 141 24.67 -16.85 -24.29
N THR A 142 23.47 -16.96 -24.87
CA THR A 142 23.03 -16.10 -25.98
C THR A 142 22.70 -14.66 -25.56
N SER A 143 22.63 -14.40 -24.25
CA SER A 143 22.22 -13.11 -23.68
C SER A 143 23.36 -12.32 -23.04
N GLN A 144 24.60 -12.84 -23.03
CA GLN A 144 25.72 -12.13 -22.42
C GLN A 144 26.55 -11.45 -23.52
N PRO A 145 26.67 -10.11 -23.52
CA PRO A 145 27.64 -9.44 -24.36
C PRO A 145 29.06 -9.81 -23.90
N ASP A 146 29.99 -9.80 -24.84
CA ASP A 146 31.41 -9.94 -24.52
C ASP A 146 31.85 -8.77 -23.62
N ARG A 147 32.27 -9.12 -22.40
CA ARG A 147 32.72 -8.15 -21.40
C ARG A 147 34.14 -7.68 -21.66
N GLU A 148 34.99 -8.51 -22.26
CA GLU A 148 36.37 -8.17 -22.56
C GLU A 148 36.47 -7.21 -23.75
N ALA A 149 35.53 -7.31 -24.70
CA ALA A 149 35.41 -6.39 -25.82
C ALA A 149 34.86 -5.00 -25.45
N PHE A 150 34.31 -4.81 -24.24
CA PHE A 150 33.73 -3.53 -23.85
C PHE A 150 34.83 -2.50 -23.52
N PRO A 151 34.81 -1.29 -24.12
CA PRO A 151 35.89 -0.31 -23.97
C PRO A 151 35.75 0.52 -22.67
N PHE A 152 35.94 -0.13 -21.51
CA PHE A 152 35.74 0.49 -20.18
C PHE A 152 36.54 1.80 -20.00
N ALA A 153 37.80 1.84 -20.45
CA ALA A 153 38.65 3.02 -20.30
C ALA A 153 38.14 4.23 -21.10
N LEU A 154 37.62 4.00 -22.31
CA LEU A 154 37.01 5.06 -23.12
C LEU A 154 35.71 5.53 -22.49
N TRP A 155 34.88 4.59 -22.04
CA TRP A 155 33.61 4.90 -21.37
C TRP A 155 33.83 5.78 -20.13
N ALA A 156 34.79 5.41 -19.27
CA ALA A 156 35.15 6.18 -18.09
C ALA A 156 35.59 7.61 -18.43
N LYS A 157 36.46 7.77 -19.45
CA LYS A 157 36.92 9.10 -19.90
C LYS A 157 35.77 9.98 -20.40
N LEU A 158 34.83 9.42 -21.16
CA LEU A 158 33.68 10.17 -21.67
C LEU A 158 32.75 10.59 -20.52
N LEU A 159 32.45 9.66 -19.61
CA LEU A 159 31.65 9.94 -18.43
C LEU A 159 32.26 11.06 -17.58
N GLU A 160 33.56 10.95 -17.28
CA GLU A 160 34.28 11.95 -16.48
C GLU A 160 34.34 13.33 -17.16
N ARG A 161 34.52 13.37 -18.48
CA ARG A 161 34.49 14.61 -19.25
C ARG A 161 33.14 15.31 -19.13
N ASP A 162 32.06 14.57 -19.33
CA ASP A 162 30.71 15.13 -19.39
C ASP A 162 30.22 15.52 -17.98
N TRP A 163 30.58 14.75 -16.95
CA TRP A 163 30.27 15.08 -15.55
C TRP A 163 31.07 16.25 -14.97
N ARG A 164 32.24 16.58 -15.54
CA ARG A 164 33.01 17.77 -15.12
C ARG A 164 32.32 19.09 -15.50
N ARG A 165 31.40 19.09 -16.45
CA ARG A 165 30.65 20.28 -16.91
C ARG A 165 29.20 19.91 -17.23
N PRO A 166 28.37 19.63 -16.21
CA PRO A 166 27.01 19.21 -16.44
C PRO A 166 26.20 20.36 -17.05
N THR A 167 25.49 20.08 -18.14
CA THR A 167 24.49 21.01 -18.67
C THR A 167 23.20 20.90 -17.84
N PRO A 168 22.36 21.94 -17.76
CA PRO A 168 21.07 21.85 -17.08
C PRO A 168 20.19 20.70 -17.62
N GLU A 169 20.27 20.43 -18.92
CA GLU A 169 19.58 19.32 -19.59
C GLU A 169 20.08 17.93 -19.18
N ALA A 170 21.37 17.80 -18.84
CA ALA A 170 21.95 16.55 -18.35
C ALA A 170 21.41 16.14 -16.96
N VAL A 171 20.94 17.13 -16.19
CA VAL A 171 20.42 16.94 -14.82
C VAL A 171 18.88 16.97 -14.80
N ALA A 172 18.24 17.50 -15.84
CA ALA A 172 16.79 17.58 -15.94
C ALA A 172 16.16 16.22 -16.29
N ALA A 173 15.16 15.81 -15.52
CA ALA A 173 14.36 14.63 -15.82
C ALA A 173 13.34 14.96 -16.92
N HIS A 174 13.56 14.41 -18.12
CA HIS A 174 12.61 14.48 -19.23
C HIS A 174 11.94 13.10 -19.42
N PRO A 175 10.62 13.00 -19.68
CA PRO A 175 9.90 11.72 -19.74
C PRO A 175 10.47 10.70 -20.73
N PHE A 176 11.11 11.19 -21.79
CA PHE A 176 11.75 10.38 -22.83
C PHE A 176 13.28 10.27 -22.67
N GLY A 177 13.83 10.60 -21.49
CA GLY A 177 15.28 10.61 -21.23
C GLY A 177 16.01 11.85 -21.76
N HIS A 178 17.34 11.77 -21.88
CA HIS A 178 18.17 12.90 -22.28
C HIS A 178 18.00 13.29 -23.76
N ALA A 179 17.72 14.56 -24.06
CA ALA A 179 17.40 15.03 -25.41
C ALA A 179 18.57 14.87 -26.39
N GLY A 180 19.78 15.30 -26.00
CA GLY A 180 20.97 15.13 -26.84
C GLY A 180 21.33 13.66 -27.11
N LEU A 181 21.00 12.76 -26.18
CA LEU A 181 21.24 11.32 -26.37
C LEU A 181 20.28 10.75 -27.41
N ARG A 182 18.99 11.13 -27.36
CA ARG A 182 18.02 10.73 -28.39
C ARG A 182 18.44 11.20 -29.78
N ALA A 183 18.86 12.47 -29.90
CA ALA A 183 19.33 13.02 -31.16
C ALA A 183 20.55 12.26 -31.71
N ALA A 184 21.53 11.96 -30.85
CA ALA A 184 22.72 11.20 -31.24
C ALA A 184 22.37 9.76 -31.68
N VAL A 185 21.46 9.08 -30.97
CA VAL A 185 20.99 7.74 -31.33
C VAL A 185 20.20 7.76 -32.63
N ALA A 186 19.31 8.74 -32.83
CA ALA A 186 18.56 8.90 -34.07
C ALA A 186 19.48 9.11 -35.28
N ALA A 187 20.48 9.99 -35.15
CA ALA A 187 21.49 10.22 -36.19
C ALA A 187 22.32 8.94 -36.49
N TYR A 188 22.73 8.21 -35.45
CA TYR A 188 23.44 6.94 -35.63
C TYR A 188 22.58 5.88 -36.30
N LEU A 189 21.31 5.74 -35.90
CA LEU A 189 20.38 4.79 -36.52
C LEU A 189 20.05 5.15 -37.97
N GLY A 190 19.96 6.45 -38.28
CA GLY A 190 19.81 6.94 -39.65
C GLY A 190 21.01 6.56 -40.53
N THR A 191 22.23 6.76 -40.04
CA THR A 191 23.45 6.44 -40.81
C THR A 191 23.74 4.94 -40.87
N ALA A 192 23.63 4.21 -39.77
CA ALA A 192 24.00 2.81 -39.68
C ALA A 192 22.90 1.84 -40.16
N ARG A 193 21.63 2.26 -40.13
CA ARG A 193 20.49 1.39 -40.43
C ARG A 193 19.42 2.01 -41.35
N GLY A 194 19.63 3.24 -41.83
CA GLY A 194 18.72 3.89 -42.77
C GLY A 194 17.37 4.28 -42.18
N PHE A 195 17.23 4.33 -40.85
CA PHE A 195 15.97 4.73 -40.22
C PHE A 195 15.75 6.25 -40.34
N ALA A 196 14.56 6.65 -40.76
CA ALA A 196 14.11 8.04 -40.67
C ALA A 196 13.64 8.33 -39.23
N CYS A 197 14.56 8.77 -38.38
CA CYS A 197 14.26 9.19 -37.01
C CYS A 197 14.38 10.72 -36.91
N SER A 198 13.27 11.40 -36.58
CA SER A 198 13.18 12.86 -36.33
C SER A 198 12.97 13.15 -34.86
#